data_AF-A0A094WED6-F1
#
_entry.id   AF-A0A094WED6-F1
#
_cell.length_a   1.000
_cell.length_b   1.000
_cell.length_c   1.000
_cell.angle_alpha   90.00
_cell.angle_beta   90.00
_cell.angle_gamma   90.00
#
_symmetry.space_group_name_H-M   'P 1'
#
loop_
_entity.id
_entity.type
_entity.pdbx_description
1 polymer ?
#
loop_
_entity_poly.entity_id
_entity_poly.type
_entity_poly.pdbx_seq_one_letter_code
_entity_poly.pdbx_strand_id
1 'polypeptide(L)' 'MTSDRSYRKALPFDQALAKTVRMNGIQFDPLAIQAFLAEETTLREMVEAKCFLATIPSSKPTTMKGIGHDCH' A
#
# COMPACT_ATOMS: atom_id res chain seq x y z
N MET A 1 3.37 3.34 -2.82
CA MET A 1 3.79 4.58 -2.09
C MET A 1 3.23 4.63 -0.68
N THR A 2 2.04 4.08 -0.47
CA THR A 2 1.22 4.13 0.74
C THR A 2 1.42 2.93 1.69
N SER A 3 2.50 2.17 1.53
CA SER A 3 2.82 1.02 2.37
C SER A 3 4.25 1.12 2.85
N ASP A 4 4.48 0.71 4.10
CA ASP A 4 5.81 0.64 4.68
C ASP A 4 6.67 -0.36 3.90
N ARG A 5 7.90 0.05 3.60
CA ARG A 5 8.98 -0.80 3.11
C ARG A 5 10.14 -0.73 4.10
N SER A 6 10.94 -1.78 4.19
CA SER A 6 12.06 -1.87 5.15
C SER A 6 13.00 -0.66 5.14
N TYR A 7 13.16 -0.01 3.98
CA TYR A 7 14.01 1.18 3.78
C TYR A 7 13.23 2.50 3.68
N ARG A 8 11.90 2.49 3.74
CA ARG A 8 11.09 3.71 3.52
C ARG A 8 9.71 3.60 4.18
N LYS A 9 9.38 4.60 4.98
CA LYS A 9 8.03 4.78 5.53
C LYS A 9 7.01 5.13 4.47
N ALA A 10 5.78 4.62 4.66
CA ALA A 10 4.63 4.97 3.86
C ALA A 10 4.44 6.49 3.84
N LEU A 11 4.05 7.02 2.68
CA LEU A 11 3.63 8.42 2.61
C LEU A 11 2.23 8.57 3.23
N PRO A 12 1.97 9.68 3.93
CA PRO A 12 0.61 10.09 4.25
C PRO A 12 -0.24 10.17 2.98
N PHE A 13 -1.54 9.89 3.10
CA PHE A 13 -2.45 9.80 1.96
C PHE A 13 -2.38 11.06 1.08
N ASP A 14 -2.47 12.25 1.68
CA ASP A 14 -2.48 13.51 0.93
C ASP A 14 -1.16 13.75 0.19
N GLN A 15 -0.03 13.32 0.76
CA GLN A 15 1.27 13.41 0.08
C GLN A 15 1.38 12.42 -1.09
N ALA A 16 0.80 11.22 -0.93
CA ALA A 16 0.74 10.25 -2.02
C ALA A 16 -0.19 10.74 -3.13
N LEU A 17 -1.36 11.30 -2.79
CA LEU A 17 -2.34 11.86 -3.71
C LEU A 17 -1.73 13.03 -4.50
N ALA A 18 -1.13 14.00 -3.81
CA ALA A 18 -0.48 15.13 -4.46
C ALA A 18 0.63 14.68 -5.42
N LYS A 19 1.37 13.62 -5.07
CA LYS A 19 2.38 13.03 -5.96
C LYS A 19 1.75 12.35 -7.17
N THR A 20 0.67 11.60 -6.99
CA THR A 20 -0.06 10.94 -8.07
C THR A 20 -0.62 11.95 -9.07
N VAL A 21 -1.27 13.02 -8.58
CA VAL A 21 -1.80 14.12 -9.42
C VAL A 21 -0.69 14.87 -10.15
N ARG A 22 0.43 15.17 -9.48
CA ARG A 22 1.59 15.84 -10.11
C ARG A 22 2.20 15.04 -11.26
N MET A 23 2.07 13.72 -11.22
CA MET A 23 2.63 12.81 -12.23
C MET A 23 1.62 12.41 -13.32
N ASN A 24 0.45 13.05 -13.35
CA ASN A 24 -0.59 12.89 -14.37
C ASN A 24 -0.03 13.18 -15.78
N GLY A 25 -0.26 12.27 -16.73
CA GLY A 25 0.21 12.37 -18.10
C GLY A 25 1.69 12.00 -18.30
N ILE A 26 2.42 11.68 -17.22
CA ILE A 26 3.83 11.27 -17.27
C ILE A 26 3.99 9.81 -16.83
N GLN A 27 3.66 9.51 -15.57
CA GLN A 27 3.69 8.14 -15.04
C GLN A 27 2.32 7.49 -14.99
N PHE A 28 1.26 8.30 -14.99
CA PHE A 28 -0.11 7.84 -14.86
C PHE A 28 -0.95 8.35 -16.02
N ASP A 29 -1.85 7.50 -16.50
CA ASP A 29 -2.85 7.90 -17.49
C ASP A 29 -3.77 8.97 -16.89
N PRO A 30 -3.99 10.12 -17.56
CA PRO A 30 -4.93 11.13 -17.11
C PRO A 30 -6.33 10.64 -16.83
N LEU A 31 -6.81 9.65 -17.58
CA LEU A 31 -8.13 9.07 -17.38
C LEU A 31 -8.17 8.21 -16.11
N ALA A 32 -7.10 7.47 -15.82
CA ALA A 32 -6.97 6.70 -14.60
C ALA A 32 -6.89 7.60 -13.35
N ILE A 33 -6.22 8.75 -13.45
CA ILE A 33 -6.19 9.76 -12.38
C ILE A 33 -7.60 10.33 -12.13
N GLN A 34 -8.35 10.62 -13.19
CA GLN A 34 -9.72 11.14 -13.06
C GLN A 34 -10.67 10.12 -12.42
N ALA A 35 -10.62 8.86 -12.85
CA ALA A 35 -11.39 7.79 -12.24
C ALA A 35 -11.03 7.61 -10.75
N PHE A 36 -9.74 7.66 -10.43
CA PHE A 36 -9.24 7.57 -9.05
C PHE A 36 -9.74 8.72 -8.16
N LEU A 37 -9.79 9.95 -8.69
CA LEU A 37 -10.30 11.12 -7.96
C LEU A 37 -11.82 11.09 -7.79
N ALA A 38 -12.56 10.60 -8.79
CA ALA A 38 -14.01 10.45 -8.72
C ALA A 38 -14.44 9.45 -7.64
N GLU A 39 -13.60 8.45 -7.36
CA GLU A 39 -13.83 7.44 -6.32
C GLU A 39 -13.09 7.75 -5.00
N GLU A 40 -12.42 8.91 -4.87
CA GLU A 40 -11.59 9.23 -3.72
C GLU A 40 -12.35 9.11 -2.38
N THR A 41 -13.59 9.62 -2.34
CA THR A 41 -14.44 9.57 -1.14
C THR A 41 -14.72 8.13 -0.72
N THR A 42 -15.11 7.28 -1.67
CA THR A 42 -15.36 5.85 -1.44
C THR A 42 -14.09 5.13 -0.98
N LEU A 43 -12.94 5.43 -1.58
CA LEU A 43 -11.66 4.85 -1.20
C LEU A 43 -11.23 5.27 0.21
N ARG A 44 -11.49 6.52 0.61
CA ARG A 44 -11.24 7.01 1.97
C ARG A 44 -12.13 6.29 2.98
N GLU A 45 -13.43 6.19 2.71
CA GLU A 45 -14.39 5.47 3.56
C GLU A 45 -14.01 3.98 3.69
N MET A 46 -13.60 3.33 2.60
CA MET A 46 -13.16 1.94 2.63
C MET A 46 -11.88 1.74 3.44
N VAL A 47 -10.92 2.68 3.39
CA VAL A 47 -9.69 2.61 4.20
C VAL A 47 -10.01 2.82 5.67
N GLU A 48 -10.88 3.78 6.00
CA GLU A 48 -11.35 4.01 7.37
C GLU A 48 -12.10 2.80 7.92
N ALA A 49 -12.99 2.18 7.12
CA ALA A 49 -13.68 0.95 7.49
C ALA A 49 -12.73 -0.24 7.65
N LYS A 50 -11.68 -0.34 6.82
CA LYS A 50 -10.68 -1.42 6.93
C LYS A 50 -9.81 -1.29 8.18
N CYS A 51 -9.59 -0.07 8.69
CA CYS A 51 -8.86 0.14 9.95
C CYS A 51 -9.53 -0.55 11.15
N PHE A 52 -10.86 -0.73 11.16
CA PHE A 52 -11.55 -1.50 12.20
C PHE A 52 -11.27 -3.01 12.15
N LEU A 53 -10.91 -3.56 10.98
CA LEU A 53 -10.57 -4.98 10.82
C LEU A 53 -9.06 -5.26 10.99
N ALA A 54 -8.22 -4.24 10.84
CA ALA A 54 -6.77 -4.35 10.96
C ALA A 54 -6.25 -4.38 12.41
N THR A 55 -7.11 -4.23 13.42
CA THR A 55 -6.74 -4.39 14.84
C THR A 55 -6.57 -5.87 15.25
N ILE A 56 -6.87 -6.81 14.35
CA ILE A 56 -6.49 -8.22 14.54
C ILE A 56 -5.01 -8.36 14.16
N PRO A 57 -4.11 -8.75 15.08
CA PRO A 57 -2.71 -8.95 14.75
C PRO A 57 -2.59 -10.09 13.74
N SER A 58 -2.38 -9.76 12.47
CA SER A 58 -2.03 -10.72 11.43
C SER A 58 -0.67 -11.32 11.79
N SER A 59 -0.69 -12.52 12.38
CA SER A 59 0.48 -13.35 12.63
C SER A 59 1.27 -13.51 11.32
N LYS A 60 2.53 -13.08 11.33
CA LYS A 60 3.44 -13.25 10.19
C LYS A 60 3.58 -14.75 9.86
N PRO A 61 3.60 -15.17 8.58
CA PRO A 61 4.04 -16.52 8.25
C PRO A 61 5.51 -16.69 8.62
N THR A 62 5.77 -17.61 9.54
CA THR A 62 7.09 -18.00 10.00
C THR A 62 7.97 -18.45 8.83
N THR A 63 9.15 -17.84 8.71
CA THR A 63 10.25 -18.30 7.86
C THR A 63 10.61 -19.74 8.25
N MET A 64 10.29 -20.71 7.38
CA MET A 64 10.85 -22.06 7.46
C MET A 64 12.35 -21.95 7.14
N LYS A 65 13.17 -21.97 8.20
CA LYS A 65 14.63 -22.04 8.09
C LYS A 65 14.97 -23.44 7.59
N GLY A 66 15.43 -23.52 6.33
CA GLY A 66 15.90 -24.75 5.71
C GLY A 66 16.96 -25.41 6.58
N ILE A 67 16.66 -26.64 6.96
CA ILE A 67 17.54 -27.56 7.70
C ILE A 67 18.64 -27.96 6.71
N GLY A 68 19.88 -27.59 7.01
CA GLY A 68 21.05 -28.12 6.32
C GLY A 68 21.16 -29.61 6.61
N HIS A 69 21.27 -30.42 5.56
CA HIS A 69 21.67 -31.82 5.68
C HIS A 69 23.13 -31.89 5.27
N ASP A 70 24.02 -31.93 6.27
CA ASP A 70 25.38 -32.44 6.11
C ASP A 70 25.28 -33.94 5.79
N CYS A 71 25.80 -34.35 4.63
CA CYS A 71 26.02 -35.74 4.31
C CYS A 71 27.53 -35.92 4.09
N HIS A 72 28.07 -36.85 4.88
CA HIS A 72 29.45 -37.28 5.01
C HIS A 72 30.03 -37.84 3.70
#